data_AF-A0A536WDG5-F1
#
_entry.id   AF-A0A536WDG5-F1
#
_cell.length_a   1.000
_cell.length_b   1.000
_cell.length_c   1.000
_cell.angle_alpha   90.00
_cell.angle_beta   90.00
_cell.angle_gamma   90.00
#
_symmetry.space_group_name_H-M   'P 1'
#
loop_
_entity.id
_entity.type
_entity.pdbx_description
1 polymer ?
#
loop_
_entity_poly.entity_id
_entity_poly.type
_entity_poly.pdbx_seq_one_letter_code
_entity_poly.pdbx_strand_id
1 'polypeptide(L)' 'MPEPPRYEGKRYESVEGALADGPKFFVELMTARGSRDGREIVRELERLRASGRLERDAEGRYVYRPAAAAR' A
#
# COMPACT_ATOMS: atom_id res chain seq x y z
N MET A 1 -28.30 -15.00 3.48
CA MET A 1 -27.40 -13.83 3.41
C MET A 1 -26.24 -14.20 2.50
N PRO A 2 -25.88 -13.40 1.48
CA PRO A 2 -24.65 -13.62 0.72
C PRO A 2 -23.44 -13.38 1.63
N GLU A 3 -22.39 -14.19 1.48
CA GLU A 3 -21.13 -13.94 2.17
C GLU A 3 -20.45 -12.68 1.57
N PRO A 4 -19.89 -11.80 2.41
CA PRO A 4 -19.09 -10.69 1.92
C PRO A 4 -17.89 -11.23 1.12
N PRO A 5 -17.48 -10.57 0.03
CA PRO A 5 -16.29 -10.96 -0.72
C PRO A 5 -15.09 -11.00 0.23
N ARG A 6 -14.36 -12.11 0.19
CA ARG A 6 -13.09 -12.26 0.88
C ARG A 6 -12.02 -11.72 -0.05
N TYR A 7 -11.35 -10.65 0.37
CA TYR A 7 -10.23 -10.14 -0.39
C TYR A 7 -9.04 -11.09 -0.18
N GLU A 8 -8.69 -11.84 -1.23
CA GLU A 8 -7.56 -12.77 -1.23
C GLU A 8 -6.24 -12.01 -1.40
N GLY A 9 -5.20 -12.41 -0.67
CA GLY A 9 -3.88 -11.79 -0.75
C GLY A 9 -3.04 -11.95 0.52
N LYS A 10 -1.71 -11.85 0.36
CA LYS A 10 -0.76 -11.85 1.47
C LYS A 10 -1.02 -10.64 2.38
N ARG A 11 -1.01 -10.86 3.69
CA ARG A 11 -1.14 -9.79 4.69
C ARG A 11 0.23 -9.26 5.08
N TYR A 12 0.32 -7.96 5.33
CA TYR A 12 1.56 -7.30 5.71
C TYR A 12 1.33 -6.44 6.94
N GLU A 13 2.37 -6.29 7.75
CA GLU A 13 2.35 -5.50 8.99
C GLU A 13 2.34 -3.98 8.74
N SER A 14 2.68 -3.54 7.53
CA SER A 14 2.68 -2.14 7.11
C SER A 14 2.37 -1.97 5.62
N VAL A 15 1.94 -0.76 5.23
CA VAL A 15 1.79 -0.36 3.82
C VAL A 15 3.14 -0.37 3.12
N GLU A 16 4.21 0.01 3.81
CA GLU A 16 5.58 -0.07 3.28
C GLU A 16 5.96 -1.51 2.94
N GLY A 17 5.72 -2.46 3.84
CA GLY A 17 5.99 -3.88 3.59
C GLY A 17 5.17 -4.44 2.43
N ALA A 18 3.90 -4.02 2.31
CA ALA A 18 3.08 -4.38 1.16
C ALA A 18 3.66 -3.83 -0.16
N LEU A 19 4.04 -2.55 -0.19
CA LEU A 19 4.57 -1.92 -1.41
C LEU A 19 6.00 -2.36 -1.76
N ALA A 20 6.78 -2.81 -0.78
CA ALA A 20 8.09 -3.44 -1.01
C ALA A 20 7.98 -4.80 -1.72
N ASP A 21 6.85 -5.49 -1.58
CA ASP A 21 6.54 -6.73 -2.28
C ASP A 21 6.06 -6.49 -3.73
N GLY A 22 5.62 -5.27 -4.04
CA GLY A 22 5.34 -4.81 -5.40
C GLY A 22 4.35 -3.64 -5.45
N PRO A 23 4.18 -3.01 -6.63
CA PRO A 23 3.18 -1.95 -6.83
C PRO A 23 1.77 -2.42 -6.50
N LYS A 24 0.96 -1.56 -5.85
CA LYS A 24 -0.43 -1.88 -5.46
C LYS A 24 -1.40 -0.73 -5.69
N PHE A 25 -2.62 -1.05 -6.08
CA PHE A 25 -3.76 -0.15 -5.99
C PHE A 25 -4.19 0.06 -4.54
N PHE A 26 -4.98 1.10 -4.29
CA PHE A 26 -5.47 1.41 -2.94
C PHE A 26 -6.27 0.24 -2.33
N VAL A 27 -7.15 -0.39 -3.11
CA VAL A 27 -7.97 -1.52 -2.64
C VAL A 27 -7.13 -2.77 -2.29
N GLU A 28 -6.02 -2.97 -3.00
CA GLU A 28 -5.07 -4.05 -2.70
C GLU A 28 -4.30 -3.76 -1.41
N LEU A 29 -4.00 -2.48 -1.13
CA LEU A 29 -3.45 -2.08 0.17
C LEU A 29 -4.47 -2.28 1.31
N MET A 30 -5.75 -1.97 1.08
CA MET A 30 -6.80 -2.27 2.06
C MET A 30 -6.87 -3.75 2.37
N THR A 31 -6.84 -4.59 1.34
CA THR A 31 -6.78 -6.05 1.44
C THR A 31 -5.55 -6.52 2.21
N ALA A 32 -4.37 -6.06 1.80
CA ALA A 32 -3.07 -6.40 2.38
C ALA A 32 -2.96 -6.02 3.86
N ARG A 33 -3.64 -4.96 4.29
CA ARG A 33 -3.70 -4.50 5.69
C ARG A 33 -4.90 -5.04 6.47
N GLY A 34 -5.81 -5.75 5.81
CA GLY A 34 -7.09 -6.15 6.40
C GLY A 34 -7.97 -4.97 6.82
N SER A 35 -7.79 -3.82 6.17
CA SER A 35 -8.50 -2.58 6.46
C SER A 35 -9.89 -2.56 5.84
N ARG A 36 -10.86 -2.04 6.59
CA ARG A 36 -12.22 -1.74 6.10
C ARG A 36 -12.49 -0.23 5.95
N ASP A 37 -11.62 0.60 6.48
CA ASP A 37 -11.78 2.06 6.55
C ASP A 37 -10.80 2.78 5.60
N GLY A 38 -9.56 2.30 5.54
CA GLY A 38 -8.54 2.81 4.63
C GLY A 38 -7.89 4.12 5.08
N ARG A 39 -8.43 4.82 6.09
CA ARG A 39 -7.83 6.07 6.60
C ARG A 39 -6.43 5.87 7.18
N GLU A 40 -6.19 4.74 7.84
CA GLU A 40 -4.87 4.35 8.33
C GLU A 40 -3.87 4.16 7.18
N ILE A 41 -4.33 3.63 6.04
CA ILE A 41 -3.52 3.47 4.82
C ILE A 41 -3.21 4.83 4.22
N VAL A 42 -4.20 5.72 4.11
CA VAL A 42 -3.97 7.11 3.65
C VAL A 42 -2.91 7.79 4.51
N ARG A 43 -3.00 7.67 5.85
CA ARG A 43 -1.98 8.24 6.75
C ARG A 43 -0.60 7.64 6.52
N GLU A 44 -0.48 6.34 6.27
CA GLU A 44 0.80 5.70 5.95
C GLU A 44 1.35 6.17 4.59
N LEU A 45 0.50 6.25 3.56
CA LEU A 45 0.88 6.73 2.23
C LEU A 45 1.33 8.20 2.27
N GLU A 46 0.65 9.06 3.02
CA GLU A 46 1.06 10.45 3.22
C GLU A 46 2.44 10.53 3.89
N ARG A 47 2.73 9.69 4.88
CA ARG A 47 4.08 9.62 5.48
C ARG A 47 5.14 9.19 4.47
N LEU A 48 4.85 8.17 3.66
CA LEU A 48 5.77 7.71 2.62
C LEU A 48 5.99 8.79 1.55
N ARG A 49 4.93 9.48 1.12
CA ARG A 49 4.99 10.60 0.17
C ARG A 49 5.80 11.76 0.71
N ALA A 50 5.56 12.18 1.95
CA ALA A 50 6.32 13.24 2.60
C ALA A 50 7.81 12.90 2.74
N SER A 51 8.15 11.61 2.87
CA SER A 51 9.54 11.12 2.87
C SER A 51 10.16 10.94 1.48
N GLY A 52 9.43 11.22 0.39
CA GLY A 52 9.90 11.01 -0.99
C GLY A 52 10.00 9.54 -1.42
N ARG A 53 9.40 8.62 -0.65
CA ARG A 53 9.47 7.17 -0.86
C ARG A 53 8.23 6.56 -1.53
N LEU A 54 7.35 7.40 -2.06
CA LEU A 54 6.09 6.97 -2.67
C LEU A 54 5.83 7.67 -3.99
N GLU A 55 5.54 6.89 -5.03
CA GLU A 55 5.18 7.38 -6.36
C GLU A 55 3.91 6.72 -6.87
N ARG A 56 3.46 7.15 -8.05
CA ARG A 56 2.41 6.54 -8.86
C ARG A 56 3.01 6.12 -10.18
N ASP A 57 2.77 4.89 -10.62
CA ASP A 57 3.08 4.48 -11.99
C ASP A 57 2.01 4.95 -12.99
N ALA A 58 2.22 4.65 -14.27
CA ALA A 58 1.32 5.03 -15.36
C ALA A 58 -0.08 4.40 -15.23
N GLU A 59 -0.18 3.27 -14.53
CA GLU A 59 -1.44 2.59 -14.27
C GLU A 59 -2.13 3.11 -12.99
N GLY A 60 -1.49 4.03 -12.26
CA GLY A 60 -2.01 4.61 -11.03
C GLY A 60 -1.78 3.76 -9.78
N ARG A 61 -0.96 2.70 -9.85
CA ARG A 61 -0.55 1.93 -8.66
C ARG A 61 0.43 2.74 -7.85
N TYR A 62 0.37 2.57 -6.53
CA TYR A 62 1.38 3.09 -5.63
C TYR A 62 2.66 2.29 -5.78
N VAL A 63 3.80 2.97 -5.92
CA VAL A 63 5.12 2.36 -6.04
C VAL A 63 5.98 2.82 -4.86
N TYR A 64 6.59 1.88 -4.16
CA TYR A 64 7.58 2.19 -3.14
C TYR A 64 8.91 2.51 -3.80
N ARG A 65 9.45 3.68 -3.45
CA ARG A 65 10.81 4.06 -3.81
C ARG A 65 11.66 3.94 -2.54
N PRO A 66 12.51 2.90 -2.40
CA PRO A 66 13.46 2.87 -1.30
C PRO A 66 14.32 4.13 -1.37
N ALA A 67 14.68 4.70 -0.22
CA ALA A 67 15.58 5.83 -0.17
C ALA A 67 16.85 5.48 -0.97
N ALA A 68 17.27 6.37 -1.87
CA ALA A 68 18.51 6.15 -2.60
C ALA A 68 19.62 5.91 -1.57
N ALA A 69 20.27 4.74 -1.64
CA ALA A 69 21.42 4.46 -0.78
C ALA A 69 22.41 5.61 -0.97
N ALA A 70 22.66 6.38 0.10
CA ALA A 70 23.70 7.40 0.08
C ALA A 70 25.00 6.71 -0.32
N ARG A 71 25.52 7.07 -1.49
CA ARG A 71 26.84 6.65 -1.95
C ARG A 71 27.91 7.46 -1.23
#